data_AF-A0A441Z2T1-F1
#
_entry.id   AF-A0A441Z2T1-F1
#
_cell.length_a   1.000
_cell.length_b   1.000
_cell.length_c   1.000
_cell.angle_alpha   90.00
_cell.angle_beta   90.00
_cell.angle_gamma   90.00
#
_symmetry.space_group_name_H-M   'P 1'
#
loop_
_entity.id
_entity.type
_entity.pdbx_description
1 polymer ?
#
loop_
_entity_poly.entity_id
_entity_poly.type
_entity_poly.pdbx_seq_one_letter_code
_entity_poly.pdbx_strand_id
1 'polypeptide(L)'
;MQCIALLDDTEFDHSPLDAVENELAALDAAEGEAVRRQRDQAAAAEQERLANLRQTLTVVEENRLEAVDRAEKAARDLCDALKEVRARSADGTRLLRALGVRPAVLLDVFETEFRMSLRLAAAIKPLVGLGRRFGQITFPEGRSPYDKPWRAEEQALANPDISRALKGSS
;
A
#
# COMPACT_ATOMS: atom_id res chain seq x y z
N MET A 1 -68.30 2.55 48.69
CA MET A 1 -69.33 2.64 47.64
C MET A 1 -68.62 2.60 46.30
N GLN A 2 -68.66 1.45 45.63
CA GLN A 2 -68.23 1.33 44.24
C GLN A 2 -69.40 1.85 43.37
N CYS A 3 -69.15 2.86 42.56
CA CYS A 3 -70.13 3.33 41.58
C CYS A 3 -70.17 2.32 40.43
N ILE A 4 -71.30 1.66 40.24
CA ILE A 4 -71.53 0.72 39.14
C ILE A 4 -71.99 1.54 37.94
N ALA A 5 -71.29 1.43 36.81
CA ALA A 5 -71.69 2.07 35.56
C ALA A 5 -72.90 1.32 34.99
N LEU A 6 -74.01 2.02 34.80
CA LEU A 6 -75.23 1.48 34.19
C LEU A 6 -75.28 1.90 32.72
N LEU A 7 -75.57 0.95 31.84
CA LEU A 7 -75.87 1.20 30.42
C LEU A 7 -77.33 0.78 30.19
N ASP A 8 -78.17 1.72 29.77
CA ASP A 8 -79.62 1.50 29.54
C ASP A 8 -80.33 0.74 30.69
N ASP A 9 -80.19 1.22 31.93
CA ASP A 9 -80.84 0.66 33.14
C ASP A 9 -80.51 -0.83 33.46
N THR A 10 -79.42 -1.37 32.90
CA THR A 10 -78.90 -2.72 33.20
C THR A 10 -77.45 -2.70 33.65
N GLU A 11 -77.06 -3.62 34.55
CA GLU A 11 -75.66 -3.78 35.00
C GLU A 11 -74.78 -4.05 33.77
N PHE A 12 -73.80 -3.16 33.55
CA PHE A 12 -72.90 -3.26 32.42
C PHE A 12 -71.86 -4.38 32.67
N ASP A 13 -71.88 -5.41 31.82
CA ASP A 13 -70.92 -6.51 31.90
C ASP A 13 -69.54 -6.04 31.39
N HIS A 14 -68.61 -5.84 32.32
CA HIS A 14 -67.24 -5.44 32.03
C HIS A 14 -66.34 -6.59 31.56
N SER A 15 -66.78 -7.85 31.70
CA SER A 15 -65.97 -9.02 31.35
C SER A 15 -65.43 -9.05 29.92
N PRO A 16 -66.14 -8.55 28.88
CA PRO A 16 -65.61 -8.50 27.52
C PRO A 16 -64.54 -7.42 27.35
N LEU A 17 -64.67 -6.29 28.06
CA LEU A 17 -63.66 -5.23 28.04
C LEU A 17 -62.40 -5.67 28.76
N ASP A 18 -62.54 -6.30 29.93
CA ASP A 18 -61.41 -6.86 30.69
C ASP A 18 -60.67 -7.93 29.87
N ALA A 19 -61.39 -8.73 29.08
CA ALA A 19 -60.79 -9.73 28.18
C ALA A 19 -59.95 -9.06 27.06
N VAL A 20 -60.48 -8.00 26.44
CA VAL A 20 -59.77 -7.23 25.41
C VAL A 20 -58.58 -6.47 25.99
N GLU A 21 -58.71 -5.88 27.19
CA GLU A 21 -57.60 -5.22 27.88
C GLU A 21 -56.46 -6.20 28.21
N ASN A 22 -56.80 -7.42 28.65
CA ASN A 22 -55.82 -8.48 28.89
C ASN A 22 -55.16 -8.96 27.59
N GLU A 23 -55.92 -9.05 26.49
CA GLU A 23 -55.37 -9.40 25.18
C GLU A 23 -54.42 -8.31 24.64
N LEU A 24 -54.80 -7.04 24.78
CA LEU A 24 -53.94 -5.90 24.43
C LEU A 24 -52.67 -5.87 25.28
N ALA A 25 -52.77 -6.09 26.59
CA ALA A 25 -51.60 -6.17 27.47
C ALA A 25 -50.67 -7.33 27.09
N ALA A 26 -51.23 -8.47 26.67
CA ALA A 26 -50.45 -9.61 26.18
C ALA A 26 -49.76 -9.30 24.85
N LEU A 27 -50.43 -8.59 23.93
CA LEU A 27 -49.86 -8.13 22.66
C LEU A 27 -48.74 -7.12 22.89
N ASP A 28 -48.95 -6.10 23.73
CA ASP A 28 -47.93 -5.11 24.08
C ASP A 28 -46.68 -5.76 24.70
N ALA A 29 -46.88 -6.76 25.57
CA ALA A 29 -45.78 -7.52 26.16
C ALA A 29 -45.01 -8.34 25.11
N ALA A 30 -45.72 -8.97 24.17
CA ALA A 30 -45.13 -9.74 23.08
C ALA A 30 -44.37 -8.84 22.09
N GLU A 31 -44.91 -7.67 21.74
CA GLU A 31 -44.27 -6.67 20.88
C GLU A 31 -43.02 -6.09 21.55
N GLY A 32 -43.10 -5.72 22.83
CA GLY A 32 -41.96 -5.23 23.59
C GLY A 32 -40.82 -6.25 23.65
N GLU A 33 -41.15 -7.52 23.79
CA GLU A 33 -40.18 -8.62 23.77
C GLU A 33 -39.59 -8.86 22.37
N ALA A 34 -40.40 -8.79 21.32
CA ALA A 34 -39.93 -8.90 19.93
C ALA A 34 -38.94 -7.76 19.59
N VAL A 35 -39.24 -6.53 20.01
CA VAL A 35 -38.35 -5.37 19.81
C VAL A 35 -37.04 -5.53 20.58
N ARG A 36 -37.07 -6.06 21.83
CA ARG A 36 -35.84 -6.38 22.58
C ARG A 36 -34.96 -7.37 21.82
N ARG A 37 -35.52 -8.49 21.38
CA ARG A 37 -34.78 -9.51 20.62
C ARG A 37 -34.20 -8.95 19.32
N GLN A 38 -34.96 -8.13 18.60
CA GLN A 38 -34.47 -7.50 17.38
C GLN A 38 -33.28 -6.56 17.65
N ARG A 39 -33.33 -5.78 18.73
CA ARG A 39 -32.22 -4.92 19.15
C ARG A 39 -30.99 -5.73 19.55
N ASP A 40 -31.18 -6.80 20.31
CA ASP A 40 -30.09 -7.67 20.74
C ASP A 40 -29.42 -8.38 19.56
N GLN A 41 -30.21 -8.87 18.60
CA GLN A 41 -29.70 -9.46 17.36
C GLN A 41 -28.94 -8.43 16.50
N ALA A 42 -29.49 -7.22 16.36
CA ALA A 42 -28.82 -6.15 15.63
C ALA A 42 -27.49 -5.73 16.30
N ALA A 43 -27.47 -5.65 17.64
CA ALA A 43 -26.27 -5.34 18.40
C ALA A 43 -25.21 -6.46 18.27
N ALA A 44 -25.62 -7.72 18.33
CA ALA A 44 -24.73 -8.86 18.13
C ALA A 44 -24.14 -8.89 16.72
N ALA A 45 -24.96 -8.69 15.68
CA ALA A 45 -24.52 -8.63 14.29
C ALA A 45 -23.51 -7.49 14.05
N GLU A 46 -23.74 -6.32 14.66
CA GLU A 46 -22.79 -5.20 14.56
C GLU A 46 -21.47 -5.49 15.29
N GLN A 47 -21.53 -6.13 16.47
CA GLN A 47 -20.33 -6.55 17.18
C GLN A 47 -19.50 -7.56 16.38
N GLU A 48 -20.17 -8.52 15.75
CA GLU A 48 -19.53 -9.50 14.87
C GLU A 48 -18.89 -8.81 13.64
N ARG A 49 -19.60 -7.87 13.01
CA ARG A 49 -19.06 -7.07 11.90
C ARG A 49 -17.80 -6.32 12.31
N LEU A 50 -17.81 -5.67 13.49
CA LEU A 50 -16.64 -4.96 14.01
C LEU A 50 -15.49 -5.90 14.37
N ALA A 51 -15.77 -7.09 14.90
CA ALA A 51 -14.76 -8.11 15.17
C ALA A 51 -14.09 -8.56 13.86
N ASN A 52 -14.87 -8.84 12.83
CA ASN A 52 -14.39 -9.23 11.50
C ASN A 52 -13.54 -8.11 10.85
N LEU A 53 -13.96 -6.85 10.99
CA LEU A 53 -13.18 -5.71 10.50
C LEU A 53 -11.84 -5.57 11.24
N ARG A 54 -11.82 -5.76 12.56
CA ARG A 54 -10.56 -5.72 13.34
C ARG A 54 -9.62 -6.84 12.93
N GLN A 55 -10.13 -8.05 12.74
CA GLN A 55 -9.32 -9.16 12.25
C GLN A 55 -8.77 -8.89 10.85
N THR A 56 -9.61 -8.37 9.95
CA THR A 56 -9.18 -7.98 8.60
C THR A 56 -8.09 -6.90 8.66
N LEU A 57 -8.25 -5.91 9.54
CA LEU A 57 -7.26 -4.86 9.74
C LEU A 57 -5.92 -5.42 10.22
N THR A 58 -5.92 -6.38 11.16
CA THR A 58 -4.69 -7.06 11.60
C THR A 58 -3.96 -7.71 10.43
N VAL A 59 -4.67 -8.47 9.59
CA VAL A 59 -4.08 -9.13 8.42
C VAL A 59 -3.55 -8.10 7.41
N VAL A 60 -4.31 -7.04 7.13
CA VAL A 60 -3.86 -5.97 6.22
C VAL A 60 -2.62 -5.26 6.76
N GLU A 61 -2.56 -5.01 8.06
CA GLU A 61 -1.41 -4.37 8.70
C GLU A 61 -0.15 -5.24 8.63
N GLU A 62 -0.28 -6.56 8.87
CA GLU A 62 0.83 -7.50 8.70
C GLU A 62 1.35 -7.48 7.25
N ASN A 63 0.46 -7.56 6.27
CA ASN A 63 0.84 -7.46 4.85
C ASN A 63 1.52 -6.12 4.52
N ARG A 64 1.07 -5.03 5.13
CA ARG A 64 1.68 -3.70 4.96
C ARG A 64 3.10 -3.68 5.53
N LEU A 65 3.32 -4.25 6.72
CA LEU A 65 4.64 -4.34 7.35
C LEU A 65 5.59 -5.22 6.54
N GLU A 66 5.14 -6.38 6.05
CA GLU A 66 5.95 -7.23 5.16
C GLU A 66 6.34 -6.51 3.85
N ALA A 67 5.44 -5.68 3.30
CA ALA A 67 5.76 -4.85 2.14
C ALA A 67 6.81 -3.78 2.48
N VAL A 68 6.76 -3.19 3.69
CA VAL A 68 7.77 -2.24 4.18
C VAL A 68 9.14 -2.92 4.32
N ASP A 69 9.21 -4.11 4.90
CA ASP A 69 10.47 -4.86 5.05
C ASP A 69 11.10 -5.19 3.69
N ARG A 70 10.28 -5.62 2.71
CA ARG A 70 10.76 -5.86 1.34
C ARG A 70 11.25 -4.59 0.67
N ALA A 71 10.57 -3.46 0.86
CA ALA A 71 10.99 -2.17 0.32
C ALA A 71 12.31 -1.70 0.94
N GLU A 72 12.47 -1.86 2.25
CA GLU A 72 13.72 -1.51 2.95
C GLU A 72 14.89 -2.36 2.46
N LYS A 73 14.70 -3.68 2.35
CA LYS A 73 15.72 -4.59 1.82
C LYS A 73 16.13 -4.18 0.40
N ALA A 74 15.17 -3.95 -0.49
CA ALA A 74 15.45 -3.55 -1.86
C ALA A 74 16.22 -2.21 -1.94
N ALA A 75 15.92 -1.26 -1.05
CA ALA A 75 16.63 0.01 -0.97
C ALA A 75 18.09 -0.19 -0.52
N ARG A 76 18.34 -1.07 0.45
CA ARG A 76 19.71 -1.41 0.90
C ARG A 76 20.50 -2.15 -0.17
N ASP A 77 19.90 -3.17 -0.78
CA ASP A 77 20.51 -3.94 -1.87
C ASP A 77 20.89 -3.03 -3.05
N LEU A 78 20.01 -2.08 -3.39
CA LEU A 78 20.31 -1.06 -4.41
C LEU A 78 21.50 -0.18 -4.01
N CYS A 79 21.54 0.31 -2.77
CA CYS A 79 22.66 1.12 -2.29
C CYS A 79 23.99 0.39 -2.44
N ASP A 80 24.03 -0.89 -2.07
CA ASP A 80 25.26 -1.69 -2.15
C ASP A 80 25.66 -2.00 -3.60
N ALA A 81 24.70 -2.32 -4.46
CA ALA A 81 24.95 -2.48 -5.89
C ALA A 81 25.51 -1.20 -6.53
N LEU A 82 24.98 -0.02 -6.18
CA LEU A 82 25.48 1.27 -6.70
C LEU A 82 26.89 1.59 -6.19
N LYS A 83 27.22 1.26 -4.93
CA LYS A 83 28.60 1.35 -4.42
C LYS A 83 29.54 0.45 -5.20
N GLU A 84 29.12 -0.78 -5.51
CA GLU A 84 29.94 -1.69 -6.32
C GLU A 84 30.16 -1.14 -7.73
N VAL A 85 29.12 -0.67 -8.42
CA VAL A 85 29.25 -0.04 -9.75
C VAL A 85 30.29 1.09 -9.71
N ARG A 86 30.21 1.99 -8.72
CA ARG A 86 31.17 3.08 -8.55
C ARG A 86 32.61 2.56 -8.36
N ALA A 87 32.79 1.53 -7.52
CA ALA A 87 34.10 0.93 -7.29
C ALA A 87 34.68 0.30 -8.56
N ARG A 88 33.88 -0.50 -9.28
CA ARG A 88 34.31 -1.17 -10.52
C ARG A 88 34.60 -0.18 -11.65
N SER A 89 33.82 0.89 -11.79
CA SER A 89 34.11 1.96 -12.76
C SER A 89 35.44 2.65 -12.46
N ALA A 90 35.72 2.94 -11.18
CA ALA A 90 36.99 3.53 -10.75
C ALA A 90 38.19 2.58 -10.97
N ASP A 91 38.01 1.28 -10.76
CA ASP A 91 39.03 0.26 -11.06
C ASP A 91 39.28 0.17 -12.58
N GLY A 92 38.21 0.15 -13.39
CA GLY A 92 38.30 0.16 -14.84
C GLY A 92 39.05 1.38 -15.38
N THR A 93 38.75 2.57 -14.85
CA THR A 93 39.47 3.81 -15.18
C THR A 93 40.96 3.73 -14.82
N ARG A 94 41.30 3.15 -13.65
CA ARG A 94 42.70 2.95 -13.24
C ARG A 94 43.43 1.98 -14.18
N LEU A 95 42.78 0.87 -14.56
CA LEU A 95 43.36 -0.10 -15.49
C LEU A 95 43.57 0.50 -16.89
N LEU A 96 42.61 1.25 -17.43
CA LEU A 96 42.76 1.91 -18.73
C LEU A 96 43.95 2.89 -18.73
N ARG A 97 44.10 3.69 -17.66
CA ARG A 97 45.26 4.58 -17.48
C ARG A 97 46.57 3.81 -17.43
N ALA A 98 46.63 2.70 -16.69
CA ALA A 98 47.82 1.87 -16.59
C ALA A 98 48.21 1.24 -17.94
N LEU A 99 47.22 0.95 -18.79
CA LEU A 99 47.40 0.45 -20.16
C LEU A 99 47.72 1.56 -21.17
N GLY A 100 47.95 2.81 -20.74
CA GLY A 100 48.27 3.93 -21.63
C GLY A 100 47.09 4.42 -22.48
N VAL A 101 45.89 3.90 -22.26
CA VAL A 101 44.68 4.38 -22.91
C VAL A 101 44.12 5.53 -22.11
N ARG A 102 43.91 6.68 -22.78
CA ARG A 102 43.21 7.80 -22.15
C ARG A 102 41.84 7.28 -21.68
N PRO A 103 41.57 7.29 -20.37
CA PRO A 103 40.39 6.65 -19.83
C PRO A 103 39.14 7.28 -20.44
N ALA A 104 38.14 6.44 -20.70
CA ALA A 104 36.82 6.87 -21.09
C ALA A 104 36.35 7.90 -20.05
N VAL A 105 36.06 9.14 -20.47
CA VAL A 105 35.35 10.13 -19.62
C VAL A 105 34.09 9.49 -19.01
N LEU A 106 33.53 8.51 -19.73
CA LEU A 106 32.35 7.74 -19.37
C LEU A 106 32.53 6.82 -18.14
N LEU A 107 33.74 6.35 -17.82
CA LEU A 107 33.99 5.53 -16.61
C LEU A 107 34.46 6.38 -15.42
N ASP A 108 34.51 7.70 -15.57
CA ASP A 108 34.79 8.59 -14.45
C ASP A 108 33.67 8.52 -13.40
N VAL A 109 34.01 8.86 -12.16
CA VAL A 109 33.10 8.80 -11.02
C VAL A 109 31.87 9.69 -11.26
N PHE A 110 32.09 10.93 -11.71
CA PHE A 110 31.00 11.88 -11.93
C PHE A 110 30.02 11.38 -12.99
N GLU A 111 30.53 10.95 -14.14
CA GLU A 111 29.71 10.49 -15.24
C GLU A 111 28.98 9.18 -14.93
N THR A 112 29.63 8.27 -14.20
CA THR A 112 28.99 7.04 -13.71
C THR A 112 27.83 7.37 -12.78
N GLU A 113 28.04 8.24 -11.79
CA GLU A 113 27.01 8.64 -10.83
C GLU A 113 25.85 9.35 -11.53
N PHE A 114 26.14 10.27 -12.45
CA PHE A 114 25.14 10.98 -13.22
C PHE A 114 24.26 10.02 -14.02
N ARG A 115 24.84 9.12 -14.82
CA ARG A 115 24.06 8.14 -15.60
C ARG A 115 23.25 7.21 -14.70
N MET A 116 23.85 6.66 -13.63
CA MET A 116 23.14 5.79 -12.71
C MET A 116 21.96 6.49 -12.04
N SER A 117 22.10 7.78 -11.70
CA SER A 117 20.98 8.57 -11.15
C SER A 117 19.81 8.70 -12.13
N LEU A 118 20.08 8.92 -13.43
CA LEU A 118 19.05 9.01 -14.47
C LEU A 118 18.38 7.66 -14.73
N ARG A 119 19.14 6.57 -14.73
CA ARG A 119 18.60 5.21 -14.86
C ARG A 119 17.73 4.84 -13.66
N LEU A 120 18.18 5.17 -12.46
CA LEU A 120 17.42 4.94 -11.23
C LEU A 120 16.11 5.73 -11.22
N ALA A 121 16.18 7.01 -11.59
CA ALA A 121 15.00 7.85 -11.72
C ALA A 121 13.99 7.29 -12.74
N ALA A 122 14.47 6.71 -13.84
CA ALA A 122 13.63 6.03 -14.82
C ALA A 122 12.97 4.77 -14.26
N ALA A 123 13.75 3.91 -13.57
CA ALA A 123 13.23 2.66 -13.01
C ALA A 123 12.23 2.86 -11.88
N ILE A 124 12.38 3.94 -11.09
CA ILE A 124 11.44 4.26 -10.01
C ILE A 124 10.24 5.06 -10.53
N LYS A 125 10.30 5.66 -11.73
CA LYS A 125 9.21 6.47 -12.29
C LYS A 125 7.81 5.82 -12.23
N PRO A 126 7.63 4.50 -12.46
CA PRO A 126 6.34 3.84 -12.31
C PRO A 126 5.68 4.01 -10.93
N LEU A 127 6.46 4.22 -9.87
CA LEU A 127 5.96 4.45 -8.50
C LEU A 127 5.00 5.65 -8.41
N VAL A 128 5.25 6.70 -9.21
CA VAL A 128 4.47 7.94 -9.18
C VAL A 128 3.60 8.13 -10.43
N GLY A 129 3.71 7.22 -11.41
CA GLY A 129 3.04 7.34 -12.71
C GLY A 129 3.32 8.69 -13.38
N LEU A 130 2.25 9.43 -13.69
CA LEU A 130 2.34 10.80 -14.24
C LEU A 130 2.78 11.85 -13.21
N GLY A 131 2.74 11.53 -11.92
CA GLY A 131 3.18 12.41 -10.83
C GLY A 131 4.68 12.67 -10.85
N ARG A 132 5.11 13.78 -10.23
CA ARG A 132 6.51 14.21 -10.20
C ARG A 132 7.21 13.94 -8.86
N ARG A 133 6.48 13.53 -7.83
CA ARG A 133 7.01 13.42 -6.46
C ARG A 133 6.53 12.15 -5.78
N PHE A 134 7.44 11.56 -5.00
CA PHE A 134 7.14 10.57 -3.98
C PHE A 134 7.59 11.14 -2.64
N GLY A 135 6.66 11.73 -1.88
CA GLY A 135 7.00 12.48 -0.66
C GLY A 135 8.01 13.60 -0.93
N GLN A 136 9.20 13.48 -0.33
CA GLN A 136 10.31 14.44 -0.50
C GLN A 136 11.20 14.17 -1.73
N ILE A 137 11.04 13.02 -2.38
CA ILE A 137 11.80 12.68 -3.59
C ILE A 137 11.11 13.32 -4.80
N THR A 138 11.86 14.09 -5.59
CA THR A 138 11.38 14.70 -6.84
C THR A 138 12.03 14.02 -8.03
N PHE A 139 11.22 13.59 -9.00
CA PHE A 139 11.68 12.90 -10.19
C PHE A 139 11.84 13.86 -11.37
N PRO A 140 12.84 13.64 -12.24
CA PRO A 140 13.00 14.40 -13.47
C PRO A 140 11.78 14.22 -14.40
N GLU A 141 11.50 15.26 -15.19
CA GLU A 141 10.27 15.42 -15.97
C GLU A 141 10.30 14.67 -17.31
N GLY A 142 11.48 14.26 -17.77
CA GLY A 142 11.67 13.65 -19.08
C GLY A 142 11.27 12.18 -19.13
N ARG A 143 10.69 11.76 -20.26
CA ARG A 143 10.80 10.36 -20.72
C ARG A 143 12.29 10.05 -20.82
N SER A 144 12.78 9.31 -19.85
CA SER A 144 14.17 8.92 -19.77
C SER A 144 14.45 7.92 -20.90
N PRO A 145 15.43 8.12 -21.79
CA PRO A 145 15.82 7.13 -22.82
C PRO A 145 16.40 5.83 -22.21
N TYR A 146 16.42 5.75 -20.88
CA TYR A 146 17.04 4.73 -20.06
C TYR A 146 16.08 3.61 -19.62
N ASP A 147 14.97 3.42 -20.35
CA ASP A 147 14.06 2.27 -20.18
C ASP A 147 14.62 0.98 -20.81
N LYS A 148 15.86 1.03 -21.30
CA LYS A 148 16.60 -0.09 -21.89
C LYS A 148 17.38 -0.87 -20.84
N PRO A 149 17.75 -2.13 -21.09
CA PRO A 149 18.59 -2.92 -20.19
C PRO A 149 19.92 -2.21 -19.86
N TRP A 150 20.15 -1.92 -18.58
CA TRP A 150 21.26 -1.07 -18.12
C TRP A 150 22.64 -1.61 -18.52
N ARG A 151 22.80 -2.95 -18.47
CA ARG A 151 24.06 -3.62 -18.85
C ARG A 151 24.45 -3.36 -20.30
N ALA A 152 23.51 -3.48 -21.23
CA ALA A 152 23.80 -3.33 -22.66
C ALA A 152 24.25 -1.90 -22.99
N GLU A 153 23.61 -0.91 -22.38
CA GLU A 153 23.96 0.50 -22.56
C GLU A 153 25.31 0.84 -21.91
N GLU A 154 25.60 0.35 -20.69
CA GLU A 154 26.94 0.53 -20.09
C GLU A 154 28.04 -0.16 -20.89
N GLN A 155 27.78 -1.36 -21.42
CA GLN A 155 28.72 -2.06 -22.28
C GLN A 155 28.99 -1.29 -23.58
N ALA A 156 27.95 -0.75 -24.22
CA ALA A 156 28.10 0.03 -25.44
C ALA A 156 28.97 1.28 -25.23
N LEU A 157 28.85 1.93 -24.06
CA LEU A 157 29.64 3.10 -23.69
C LEU A 157 31.11 2.76 -23.43
N ALA A 158 31.39 1.67 -22.71
CA ALA A 158 32.75 1.32 -22.31
C ALA A 158 33.53 0.50 -23.36
N ASN A 159 32.82 -0.28 -24.20
CA ASN A 159 33.42 -1.20 -25.16
C ASN A 159 34.47 -0.58 -26.09
N PRO A 160 34.29 0.62 -26.66
CA PRO A 160 35.28 1.19 -27.58
C PRO A 160 36.65 1.38 -26.93
N ASP A 161 36.69 1.90 -25.70
CA ASP A 161 37.93 2.19 -24.99
C ASP A 161 38.53 0.92 -24.38
N ILE A 162 37.69 0.01 -23.85
CA ILE A 162 38.13 -1.31 -23.40
C ILE A 162 38.73 -2.11 -24.56
N SER A 163 38.06 -2.14 -25.72
CA SER A 163 38.55 -2.86 -26.90
C SER A 163 39.87 -2.29 -27.42
N ARG A 164 40.04 -0.96 -27.36
CA ARG A 164 41.32 -0.31 -27.71
C ARG A 164 42.43 -0.73 -26.76
N ALA A 165 42.16 -0.75 -25.45
CA ALA A 165 43.12 -1.16 -24.43
C ALA A 165 43.52 -2.64 -24.58
N LEU A 166 42.56 -3.52 -24.87
CA LEU A 166 42.80 -4.95 -25.03
C LEU A 166 43.57 -5.31 -26.31
N LYS A 167 43.44 -4.51 -27.38
CA LYS A 167 44.19 -4.71 -28.62
C LYS A 167 45.67 -4.33 -28.51
N GLY A 168 46.03 -3.54 -27.49
CA GLY A 168 47.36 -2.95 -27.35
C GLY A 168 47.60 -1.81 -28.34
N SER A 169 48.57 -0.96 -28.04
CA SER A 169 49.10 0.01 -28.99
C SER A 169 49.92 -0.73 -30.06
N SER A 170 49.35 -0.89 -31.25
CA SER A 170 50.13 -1.13 -32.47
C SER A 170 50.97 0.09 -32.83
#